data_AF-A0A0A1TF34-F1
#
_entry.id   AF-A0A0A1TF34-F1
#
_cell.length_a   1.000
_cell.length_b   1.000
_cell.length_c   1.000
_cell.angle_alpha   90.00
_cell.angle_beta   90.00
_cell.angle_gamma   90.00
#
_symmetry.space_group_name_H-M   'P 1'
#
loop_
_entity.id
_entity.type
_entity.pdbx_description
1 polymer ?
#
loop_
_entity_poly.entity_id
_entity_poly.type
_entity_poly.pdbx_seq_one_letter_code
_entity_poly.pdbx_strand_id
1 'polypeptide(L)'
;MFCRRIVRAGARFAAQQQPALRRTYADTAREASKKSSISAAKLSVYAVAFTSLGAVGSWQLLSSTGMGFYSDKESLTRFKPTEEESIRAEETINSLPIVAELRADPNMVESRPHMKMPTSYREKTLTGGVLSGPGKVSVPPFVWSQKDGESLVAISYVSDSLCGHPGIVHGGFLATMLDEGLARCCFPALPHKIGVTANLNIDYRKPTPANSYLVLKATTTKVDGRKAWVKGHIELLAKEGEKPVILAEATGLFVSPKYAAMMPRIA
;
A
#
# COMPACT_ATOMS: atom_id res chain seq x y z
N MET A 1 -48.18 18.50 -27.63
CA MET A 1 -47.60 19.28 -28.76
C MET A 1 -46.73 20.45 -28.28
N PHE A 2 -45.95 20.31 -27.19
CA PHE A 2 -45.20 21.43 -26.59
C PHE A 2 -43.69 21.15 -26.39
N CYS A 3 -43.24 19.91 -26.55
CA CYS A 3 -41.83 19.53 -26.33
C CYS A 3 -40.94 19.57 -27.61
N ARG A 4 -41.54 19.71 -28.82
CA ARG A 4 -40.79 19.80 -30.09
C ARG A 4 -40.38 21.22 -30.52
N ARG A 5 -40.84 22.27 -29.83
CA ARG A 5 -40.55 23.68 -30.19
C ARG A 5 -39.29 24.25 -29.52
N ILE A 6 -38.84 23.71 -28.39
CA ILE A 6 -37.67 24.22 -27.64
C ILE A 6 -36.34 23.75 -28.27
N VAL A 7 -36.29 22.54 -28.82
CA VAL A 7 -35.06 21.97 -29.42
C VAL A 7 -34.62 22.70 -30.71
N ARG A 8 -35.55 23.34 -31.44
CA ARG A 8 -35.23 24.05 -32.69
C ARG A 8 -34.70 25.48 -32.49
N ALA A 9 -34.82 26.07 -31.30
CA ALA A 9 -34.34 27.43 -31.02
C ALA A 9 -32.83 27.46 -30.65
N GLY A 10 -32.33 26.46 -29.90
CA GLY A 10 -30.92 26.40 -29.49
C GLY A 10 -29.94 26.11 -30.63
N ALA A 11 -30.35 25.35 -31.64
CA ALA A 11 -29.48 24.99 -32.77
C ALA A 11 -29.14 26.16 -33.71
N ARG A 12 -29.92 27.25 -33.71
CA ARG A 12 -29.66 28.43 -34.55
C ARG A 12 -28.68 29.42 -33.91
N PHE A 13 -28.55 29.42 -32.57
CA PHE A 13 -27.61 30.30 -31.88
C PHE A 13 -26.15 29.77 -31.95
N ALA A 14 -25.96 28.45 -31.91
CA ALA A 14 -24.63 27.83 -31.98
C ALA A 14 -23.99 27.91 -33.38
N ALA A 15 -24.79 28.04 -34.45
CA ALA A 15 -24.30 28.07 -35.83
C ALA A 15 -23.76 29.46 -36.26
N GLN A 16 -24.05 30.53 -35.52
CA GLN A 16 -23.69 31.90 -35.90
C GLN A 16 -22.36 32.41 -35.30
N GLN A 17 -21.75 31.70 -34.35
CA GLN A 17 -20.51 32.16 -33.67
C GLN A 17 -19.22 31.41 -34.07
N GLN A 18 -19.26 30.43 -34.95
CA GLN A 18 -18.10 29.57 -35.26
C GLN A 18 -17.07 30.04 -36.31
N PRO A 19 -17.30 31.00 -37.23
CA PRO A 19 -16.27 31.33 -38.22
C PRO A 19 -15.14 32.25 -37.71
N ALA A 20 -15.38 33.07 -36.66
CA ALA A 20 -14.43 34.11 -36.23
C ALA A 20 -13.32 33.59 -35.29
N LEU A 21 -13.58 32.54 -34.50
CA LEU A 21 -12.62 32.02 -33.50
C LEU A 21 -11.59 31.02 -34.07
N ARG A 22 -11.77 30.50 -35.29
CA ARG A 22 -10.84 29.54 -35.89
C ARG A 22 -9.59 30.17 -36.53
N ARG A 23 -9.60 31.48 -36.82
CA ARG A 23 -8.47 32.14 -37.50
C ARG A 23 -7.35 32.58 -36.55
N THR A 24 -7.61 32.81 -35.28
CA THR A 24 -6.60 33.37 -34.34
C THR A 24 -5.63 32.34 -33.75
N TYR A 25 -6.00 31.05 -33.73
CA TYR A 25 -5.17 30.00 -33.14
C TYR A 25 -4.12 29.38 -34.10
N ALA A 26 -4.43 29.38 -35.40
CA ALA A 26 -3.55 28.78 -36.41
C ALA A 26 -2.34 29.68 -36.73
N ASP A 27 -2.54 31.00 -36.72
CA ASP A 27 -1.49 31.97 -37.03
C ASP A 27 -0.51 32.14 -35.86
N THR A 28 -0.99 32.12 -34.62
CA THR A 28 -0.16 32.15 -33.40
C THR A 28 0.72 30.91 -33.24
N ALA A 29 0.22 29.72 -33.60
CA ALA A 29 1.01 28.49 -33.59
C ALA A 29 2.13 28.48 -34.65
N ARG A 30 1.89 29.10 -35.82
CA ARG A 30 2.89 29.21 -36.90
C ARG A 30 4.01 30.18 -36.56
N GLU A 31 3.73 31.24 -35.80
CA GLU A 31 4.73 32.22 -35.37
C GLU A 31 5.66 31.68 -34.28
N ALA A 32 5.14 30.87 -33.35
CA ALA A 32 5.93 30.23 -32.30
C ALA A 32 6.94 29.20 -32.83
N SER A 33 6.60 28.50 -33.92
CA SER A 33 7.47 27.49 -34.54
C SER A 33 8.73 28.07 -35.21
N LYS A 34 8.76 29.36 -35.54
CA LYS A 34 9.90 29.98 -36.27
C LYS A 34 11.07 30.41 -35.39
N LYS A 35 10.96 30.36 -34.05
CA LYS A 35 11.93 31.00 -33.13
C LYS A 35 12.83 30.08 -32.30
N SER A 36 12.87 28.77 -32.54
CA SER A 36 13.74 27.87 -31.75
C SER A 36 14.64 27.02 -32.62
N SER A 37 15.91 27.43 -32.76
CA SER A 37 16.98 26.61 -33.36
C SER A 37 17.83 25.99 -32.26
N ILE A 38 17.25 25.06 -31.49
CA ILE A 38 18.02 24.17 -30.62
C ILE A 38 17.92 22.78 -31.24
N SER A 39 19.06 22.23 -31.69
CA SER A 39 19.10 20.93 -32.36
C SER A 39 18.49 19.84 -31.47
N ALA A 40 17.59 19.02 -32.02
CA ALA A 40 16.83 17.99 -31.31
C ALA A 40 17.69 17.09 -30.40
N ALA A 41 18.92 16.77 -30.81
CA ALA A 41 19.86 15.95 -30.04
C ALA A 41 20.28 16.55 -28.69
N LYS A 42 20.43 17.88 -28.60
CA LYS A 42 20.77 18.58 -27.34
C LYS A 42 19.55 18.65 -26.42
N LEU A 43 18.34 18.78 -26.97
CA LEU A 43 17.10 18.80 -26.19
C LEU A 43 16.86 17.48 -25.46
N SER A 44 17.18 16.34 -26.10
CA SER A 44 17.05 15.01 -25.51
C SER A 44 18.01 14.75 -24.34
N VAL A 45 19.26 15.23 -24.39
CA VAL A 45 20.22 15.04 -23.27
C VAL A 45 19.83 15.87 -22.05
N TYR A 46 19.38 17.11 -22.24
CA TYR A 46 18.84 17.92 -21.14
C TYR A 46 17.51 17.37 -20.62
N ALA A 47 16.62 16.87 -21.47
CA ALA A 47 15.36 16.25 -21.03
C ALA A 47 15.60 14.97 -20.20
N VAL A 48 16.58 14.15 -20.54
CA VAL A 48 16.94 12.93 -19.78
C VAL A 48 17.65 13.28 -18.45
N ALA A 49 18.51 14.29 -18.44
CA ALA A 49 19.16 14.77 -17.22
C ALA A 49 18.18 15.47 -16.26
N PHE A 50 17.20 16.23 -16.76
CA PHE A 50 16.17 16.88 -15.94
C PHE A 50 15.06 15.92 -15.47
N THR A 51 14.83 14.80 -16.15
CA THR A 51 13.78 13.85 -15.73
C THR A 51 14.27 12.91 -14.65
N SER A 52 15.50 12.40 -14.73
CA SER A 52 16.04 11.48 -13.71
C SER A 52 16.55 12.22 -12.47
N LEU A 53 17.43 13.22 -12.61
CA LEU A 53 17.88 14.04 -11.47
C LEU A 53 16.75 14.89 -10.91
N GLY A 54 15.83 15.38 -11.76
CA GLY A 54 14.65 16.11 -11.30
C GLY A 54 13.64 15.23 -10.57
N ALA A 55 13.43 13.98 -11.00
CA ALA A 55 12.59 13.02 -10.28
C ALA A 55 13.23 12.61 -8.94
N VAL A 56 14.54 12.34 -8.90
CA VAL A 56 15.26 12.04 -7.66
C VAL A 56 15.25 13.24 -6.71
N GLY A 57 15.51 14.45 -7.22
CA GLY A 57 15.45 15.68 -6.44
C GLY A 57 14.04 15.99 -5.92
N SER A 58 13.01 15.75 -6.73
CA SER A 58 11.60 15.90 -6.31
C SER A 58 11.20 14.85 -5.28
N TRP A 59 11.64 13.58 -5.45
CA TRP A 59 11.46 12.53 -4.44
C TRP A 59 12.11 12.97 -3.14
N GLN A 60 13.39 13.33 -3.18
CA GLN A 60 14.16 13.74 -1.99
C GLN A 60 13.51 14.94 -1.30
N LEU A 61 13.07 15.95 -2.05
CA LEU A 61 12.37 17.13 -1.53
C LEU A 61 11.01 16.76 -0.90
N LEU A 62 10.21 15.93 -1.55
CA LEU A 62 8.93 15.49 -0.99
C LEU A 62 9.15 14.63 0.25
N SER A 63 10.14 13.75 0.25
CA SER A 63 10.42 12.86 1.39
C SER A 63 11.01 13.62 2.58
N SER A 64 11.87 14.61 2.33
CA SER A 64 12.43 15.49 3.37
C SER A 64 11.39 16.42 3.97
N THR A 65 10.35 16.78 3.20
CA THR A 65 9.19 17.55 3.68
C THR A 65 8.06 16.66 4.22
N GLY A 66 8.27 15.35 4.36
CA GLY A 66 7.29 14.43 4.95
C GLY A 66 6.13 14.01 4.04
N MET A 67 6.21 14.36 2.75
CA MET A 67 5.18 14.14 1.71
C MET A 67 5.51 13.01 0.72
N GLY A 68 6.72 12.45 0.76
CA GLY A 68 7.17 11.35 -0.12
C GLY A 68 6.96 9.96 0.49
N PHE A 69 6.90 8.94 -0.37
CA PHE A 69 6.97 7.54 0.08
C PHE A 69 8.42 7.15 0.37
N TYR A 70 8.60 6.23 1.31
CA TYR A 70 9.90 5.81 1.83
C TYR A 70 10.22 4.37 1.42
N SER A 71 11.51 4.09 1.29
CA SER A 71 12.02 2.73 1.01
C SER A 71 11.79 1.78 2.19
N ASP A 72 11.94 0.48 1.94
CA ASP A 72 11.83 -0.54 2.98
C ASP A 72 12.84 -0.29 4.11
N LYS A 73 14.09 0.08 3.78
CA LYS A 73 15.13 0.42 4.76
C LYS A 73 14.79 1.65 5.60
N GLU A 74 14.29 2.72 4.96
CA GLU A 74 13.88 3.93 5.68
C GLU A 74 12.68 3.67 6.59
N SER A 75 11.75 2.81 6.17
CA SER A 75 10.55 2.48 6.95
C SER A 75 10.87 1.90 8.34
N LEU A 76 12.01 1.22 8.48
CA LEU A 76 12.45 0.56 9.73
C LEU A 76 12.85 1.55 10.82
N THR A 77 13.29 2.76 10.46
CA THR A 77 13.85 3.73 11.43
C THR A 77 12.93 4.89 11.76
N ARG A 78 11.83 5.05 11.00
CA ARG A 78 10.88 6.17 11.13
C ARG A 78 9.98 6.10 12.36
N PHE A 79 9.70 4.90 12.88
CA PHE A 79 8.92 4.76 14.11
C PHE A 79 9.86 4.89 15.31
N LYS A 80 9.49 5.75 16.26
CA LYS A 80 10.19 5.94 17.53
C LYS A 80 9.19 5.68 18.65
N PRO A 81 9.26 4.53 19.34
CA PRO A 81 8.36 4.27 20.46
C PRO A 81 8.62 5.27 21.58
N THR A 82 7.57 5.86 22.13
CA THR A 82 7.64 6.83 23.24
C THR A 82 6.97 6.32 24.51
N GLU A 83 5.97 5.44 24.36
CA GLU A 83 5.19 4.89 25.45
C GLU A 83 5.76 3.54 25.91
N GLU A 84 5.66 3.23 27.20
CA GLU A 84 6.16 1.99 27.81
C GLU A 84 5.71 0.73 27.07
N GLU A 85 4.42 0.65 26.71
CA GLU A 85 3.87 -0.48 25.93
C GLU A 85 4.55 -0.62 24.57
N SER A 86 4.73 0.49 23.85
CA SER A 86 5.33 0.48 22.52
C SER A 86 6.82 0.15 22.57
N ILE A 87 7.54 0.62 23.61
CA ILE A 87 8.95 0.29 23.83
C ILE A 87 9.10 -1.21 24.10
N ARG A 88 8.33 -1.74 25.06
CA ARG A 88 8.35 -3.16 25.41
C ARG A 88 8.00 -4.04 24.21
N ALA A 89 6.95 -3.70 23.46
CA ALA A 89 6.53 -4.48 22.30
C ALA A 89 7.58 -4.47 21.19
N GLU A 90 8.18 -3.32 20.91
CA GLU A 90 9.26 -3.16 19.94
C GLU A 90 10.50 -3.98 20.33
N GLU A 91 10.96 -3.89 21.57
CA GLU A 91 12.11 -4.64 22.08
C GLU A 91 11.84 -6.15 22.08
N THR A 92 10.64 -6.56 22.51
CA THR A 92 10.25 -7.97 22.51
C THR A 92 10.29 -8.54 21.10
N ILE A 93 9.65 -7.89 20.11
CA ILE A 93 9.66 -8.38 18.73
C ILE A 93 11.10 -8.49 18.20
N ASN A 94 11.94 -7.49 18.42
CA ASN A 94 13.32 -7.50 17.93
C ASN A 94 14.19 -8.61 18.55
N SER A 95 13.84 -9.11 19.73
CA SER A 95 14.57 -10.18 20.43
C SER A 95 14.08 -11.60 20.10
N LEU A 96 13.02 -11.74 19.29
CA LEU A 96 12.47 -13.05 18.97
C LEU A 96 13.41 -13.87 18.07
N PRO A 97 13.59 -15.19 18.32
CA PRO A 97 14.38 -16.06 17.45
C PRO A 97 13.92 -16.05 15.99
N ILE A 98 12.60 -16.10 15.74
CA ILE A 98 12.03 -16.02 14.39
C ILE A 98 12.42 -14.73 13.66
N VAL A 99 12.59 -13.62 14.39
CA VAL A 99 13.02 -12.34 13.79
C VAL A 99 14.49 -12.39 13.40
N ALA A 100 15.34 -13.02 14.21
CA ALA A 100 16.74 -13.24 13.86
C ALA A 100 16.87 -14.15 12.62
N GLU A 101 16.08 -15.23 12.56
CA GLU A 101 16.03 -16.14 11.40
C GLU A 101 15.57 -15.42 10.12
N LEU A 102 14.48 -14.67 10.18
CA LEU A 102 13.95 -13.92 9.03
C LEU A 102 14.89 -12.84 8.53
N ARG A 103 15.70 -12.23 9.42
CA ARG A 103 16.75 -11.27 9.06
C ARG A 103 17.99 -11.92 8.45
N ALA A 104 18.25 -13.18 8.79
CA ALA A 104 19.36 -13.95 8.24
C ALA A 104 19.05 -14.53 6.85
N ASP A 105 17.76 -14.70 6.50
CA ASP A 105 17.34 -15.21 5.19
C ASP A 105 17.54 -14.16 4.07
N PRO A 106 18.44 -14.41 3.09
CA PRO A 106 18.70 -13.47 2.01
C PRO A 106 17.52 -13.29 1.04
N ASN A 107 16.52 -14.16 1.08
CA ASN A 107 15.33 -14.08 0.23
C ASN A 107 14.24 -13.18 0.82
N MET A 108 14.34 -12.86 2.10
CA MET A 108 13.36 -12.05 2.82
C MET A 108 13.76 -10.58 2.84
N VAL A 109 12.80 -9.70 2.58
CA VAL A 109 12.97 -8.26 2.71
C VAL A 109 12.16 -7.76 3.88
N GLU A 110 12.84 -7.24 4.91
CA GLU A 110 12.23 -6.61 6.08
C GLU A 110 11.74 -5.19 5.75
N SER A 111 10.52 -4.86 6.19
CA SER A 111 9.93 -3.53 6.06
C SER A 111 8.91 -3.25 7.16
N ARG A 112 8.50 -1.98 7.29
CA ARG A 112 7.31 -1.54 8.01
C ARG A 112 6.36 -0.86 7.03
N PRO A 113 5.39 -1.58 6.45
CA PRO A 113 4.66 -1.08 5.29
C PRO A 113 3.95 0.26 5.51
N HIS A 114 3.30 0.47 6.65
CA HIS A 114 2.66 1.75 6.95
C HIS A 114 3.68 2.88 7.14
N MET A 115 4.90 2.56 7.60
CA MET A 115 6.02 3.50 7.67
C MET A 115 6.70 3.72 6.32
N LYS A 116 6.17 3.20 5.21
CA LYS A 116 6.53 3.67 3.86
C LYS A 116 5.69 4.87 3.42
N MET A 117 4.60 5.17 4.12
CA MET A 117 3.66 6.23 3.74
C MET A 117 4.02 7.57 4.41
N PRO A 118 3.79 8.71 3.73
CA PRO A 118 3.72 10.02 4.36
C PRO A 118 2.77 10.02 5.56
N THR A 119 3.09 10.78 6.61
CA THR A 119 2.23 10.84 7.82
C THR A 119 0.81 11.35 7.48
N SER A 120 0.70 12.40 6.67
CA SER A 120 -0.57 12.98 6.23
C SER A 120 -1.48 12.03 5.46
N TYR A 121 -0.89 11.03 4.79
CA TYR A 121 -1.61 9.94 4.13
C TYR A 121 -1.95 8.85 5.14
N ARG A 122 -0.95 8.37 5.88
CA ARG A 122 -1.03 7.25 6.83
C ARG A 122 -2.13 7.44 7.87
N GLU A 123 -2.26 8.64 8.43
CA GLU A 123 -3.27 8.95 9.46
C GLU A 123 -4.71 8.82 8.95
N LYS A 124 -4.91 8.88 7.62
CA LYS A 124 -6.21 8.73 6.96
C LYS A 124 -6.46 7.31 6.46
N THR A 125 -5.67 6.34 6.91
CA THR A 125 -5.85 4.91 6.60
C THR A 125 -6.43 4.17 7.81
N LEU A 126 -7.15 3.07 7.54
CA LEU A 126 -7.73 2.25 8.60
C LEU A 126 -6.62 1.67 9.51
N THR A 127 -5.65 0.98 8.93
CA THR A 127 -4.64 0.21 9.67
C THR A 127 -3.47 1.07 10.16
N GLY A 128 -2.92 1.94 9.31
CA GLY A 128 -1.81 2.83 9.68
C GLY A 128 -2.22 4.07 10.49
N GLY A 129 -3.52 4.36 10.58
CA GLY A 129 -4.12 5.47 11.31
C GLY A 129 -5.06 4.99 12.40
N VAL A 130 -6.33 4.76 12.07
CA VAL A 130 -7.43 4.52 13.03
C VAL A 130 -7.15 3.38 14.03
N LEU A 131 -6.57 2.28 13.55
CA LEU A 131 -6.26 1.09 14.35
C LEU A 131 -4.83 1.08 14.94
N SER A 132 -4.06 2.14 14.69
CA SER A 132 -2.71 2.31 15.25
C SER A 132 -2.72 3.21 16.48
N GLY A 133 -1.72 3.03 17.36
CA GLY A 133 -1.49 3.87 18.54
C GLY A 133 -1.70 3.13 19.87
N PRO A 134 -1.56 3.85 21.01
CA PRO A 134 -1.63 3.28 22.34
C PRO A 134 -2.93 2.49 22.58
N GLY A 135 -2.82 1.31 23.18
CA GLY A 135 -3.97 0.43 23.44
C GLY A 135 -4.53 -0.29 22.20
N LYS A 136 -3.98 -0.05 20.99
CA LYS A 136 -4.39 -0.73 19.75
C LYS A 136 -3.22 -1.53 19.15
N VAL A 137 -2.84 -1.27 17.89
CA VAL A 137 -1.55 -1.67 17.34
C VAL A 137 -0.53 -0.59 17.74
N SER A 138 0.11 -0.78 18.90
CA SER A 138 0.99 0.22 19.51
C SER A 138 2.35 0.36 18.83
N VAL A 139 2.75 -0.67 18.06
CA VAL A 139 3.97 -0.70 17.24
C VAL A 139 3.59 -1.07 15.82
N PRO A 140 4.00 -0.30 14.80
CA PRO A 140 3.75 -0.65 13.41
C PRO A 140 4.31 -2.05 13.10
N PRO A 141 3.53 -2.95 12.48
CA PRO A 141 3.94 -4.33 12.25
C PRO A 141 5.27 -4.44 11.49
N PHE A 142 6.07 -5.43 11.87
CA PHE A 142 7.22 -5.86 11.09
C PHE A 142 6.76 -6.85 10.03
N VAL A 143 7.25 -6.68 8.81
CA VAL A 143 6.89 -7.54 7.68
C VAL A 143 8.14 -7.98 6.94
N TRP A 144 8.26 -9.29 6.74
CA TRP A 144 9.23 -9.93 5.86
C TRP A 144 8.49 -10.50 4.66
N SER A 145 8.92 -10.13 3.46
CA SER A 145 8.30 -10.60 2.22
C SER A 145 9.36 -11.01 1.20
N GLN A 146 9.08 -12.08 0.45
CA GLN A 146 9.89 -12.43 -0.69
C GLN A 146 9.63 -11.48 -1.87
N LYS A 147 10.67 -11.20 -2.66
CA LYS A 147 10.63 -10.17 -3.72
C LYS A 147 9.68 -10.49 -4.87
N ASP A 148 9.41 -11.77 -5.09
CA ASP A 148 8.49 -12.30 -6.10
C ASP A 148 7.06 -12.46 -5.58
N GLY A 149 6.84 -12.25 -4.28
CA GLY A 149 5.53 -12.38 -3.65
C GLY A 149 5.10 -13.83 -3.38
N GLU A 150 6.05 -14.77 -3.31
CA GLU A 150 5.74 -16.17 -2.97
C GLU A 150 5.26 -16.31 -1.52
N SER A 151 5.94 -15.67 -0.57
CA SER A 151 5.56 -15.72 0.85
C SER A 151 5.77 -14.43 1.63
N LEU A 152 5.07 -14.33 2.76
CA LEU A 152 5.15 -13.21 3.69
C LEU A 152 4.99 -13.69 5.14
N VAL A 153 5.76 -13.10 6.05
CA VAL A 153 5.58 -13.19 7.49
C VAL A 153 5.41 -11.80 8.07
N ALA A 154 4.39 -11.59 8.90
CA ALA A 154 4.22 -10.34 9.64
C ALA A 154 4.09 -10.62 11.14
N ILE A 155 4.73 -9.78 11.96
CA ILE A 155 4.66 -9.86 13.42
C ILE A 155 4.06 -8.56 13.95
N SER A 156 3.02 -8.71 14.78
CA SER A 156 2.27 -7.59 15.35
C SER A 156 2.01 -7.83 16.84
N TYR A 157 2.13 -6.78 17.64
CA TYR A 157 1.59 -6.77 19.01
C TYR A 157 0.21 -6.11 18.99
N VAL A 158 -0.75 -6.73 19.68
CA VAL A 158 -2.16 -6.30 19.68
C VAL A 158 -2.65 -6.10 21.10
N SER A 159 -3.06 -4.88 21.42
CA SER A 159 -3.57 -4.50 22.74
C SER A 159 -5.10 -4.62 22.85
N ASP A 160 -5.64 -4.30 24.02
CA ASP A 160 -7.01 -4.56 24.43
C ASP A 160 -8.09 -3.62 23.85
N SER A 161 -7.75 -2.43 23.33
CA SER A 161 -8.75 -1.53 22.72
C SER A 161 -9.26 -2.03 21.37
N LEU A 162 -8.72 -3.16 20.88
CA LEU A 162 -9.17 -3.88 19.69
C LEU A 162 -10.01 -5.12 20.05
N CYS A 163 -10.41 -5.26 21.32
CA CYS A 163 -11.27 -6.34 21.78
C CYS A 163 -12.71 -6.25 21.26
N GLY A 164 -13.31 -7.41 20.99
CA GLY A 164 -14.76 -7.54 20.80
C GLY A 164 -15.49 -8.02 22.07
N HIS A 165 -14.77 -8.74 22.92
CA HIS A 165 -15.21 -9.20 24.23
C HIS A 165 -14.05 -8.96 25.22
N PRO A 166 -14.28 -8.73 26.53
CA PRO A 166 -13.21 -8.52 27.49
C PRO A 166 -12.06 -9.54 27.35
N GLY A 167 -10.86 -9.04 27.06
CA GLY A 167 -9.64 -9.85 26.89
C GLY A 167 -9.52 -10.62 25.56
N ILE A 168 -10.49 -10.52 24.64
CA ILE A 168 -10.51 -11.23 23.36
C ILE A 168 -10.55 -10.22 22.20
N VAL A 169 -9.50 -10.22 21.38
CA VAL A 169 -9.37 -9.41 20.16
C VAL A 169 -10.54 -9.68 19.21
N HIS A 170 -11.13 -8.62 18.67
CA HIS A 170 -12.29 -8.71 17.78
C HIS A 170 -11.95 -9.51 16.50
N GLY A 171 -12.81 -10.45 16.11
CA GLY A 171 -12.59 -11.27 14.91
C GLY A 171 -12.45 -10.44 13.62
N GLY A 172 -13.16 -9.30 13.53
CA GLY A 172 -13.01 -8.34 12.43
C GLY A 172 -11.65 -7.64 12.37
N PHE A 173 -10.93 -7.52 13.49
CA PHE A 173 -9.55 -7.04 13.48
C PHE A 173 -8.62 -8.10 12.87
N LEU A 174 -8.80 -9.37 13.24
CA LEU A 174 -8.06 -10.49 12.61
C LEU A 174 -8.35 -10.58 11.11
N ALA A 175 -9.61 -10.35 10.70
CA ALA A 175 -9.97 -10.29 9.28
C ALA A 175 -9.24 -9.16 8.55
N THR A 176 -9.15 -7.97 9.16
CA THR A 176 -8.39 -6.84 8.63
C THR A 176 -6.91 -7.20 8.46
N MET A 177 -6.30 -7.84 9.47
CA MET A 177 -4.90 -8.25 9.43
C MET A 177 -4.65 -9.31 8.34
N LEU A 178 -5.55 -10.29 8.20
CA LEU A 178 -5.50 -11.32 7.16
C LEU A 178 -5.64 -10.69 5.77
N ASP A 179 -6.60 -9.78 5.55
CA ASP A 179 -6.76 -9.08 4.28
C ASP A 179 -5.48 -8.35 3.86
N GLU A 180 -4.93 -7.51 4.76
CA GLU A 180 -3.69 -6.77 4.51
C GLU A 180 -2.48 -7.69 4.26
N GLY A 181 -2.33 -8.73 5.08
CA GLY A 181 -1.19 -9.65 4.98
C GLY A 181 -1.23 -10.48 3.69
N LEU A 182 -2.40 -11.05 3.34
CA LEU A 182 -2.57 -11.82 2.12
C LEU A 182 -2.44 -10.94 0.87
N ALA A 183 -3.01 -9.73 0.89
CA ALA A 183 -2.89 -8.76 -0.21
C ALA A 183 -1.41 -8.44 -0.45
N ARG A 184 -0.70 -8.04 0.61
CA ARG A 184 0.71 -7.65 0.54
C ARG A 184 1.62 -8.78 0.08
N CYS A 185 1.31 -10.02 0.46
CA CYS A 185 2.03 -11.21 0.01
C CYS A 185 2.05 -11.29 -1.52
N CYS A 186 0.89 -11.13 -2.18
CA CYS A 186 0.80 -11.34 -3.62
C CYS A 186 1.01 -10.08 -4.47
N PHE A 187 1.10 -8.88 -3.88
CA PHE A 187 1.34 -7.65 -4.64
C PHE A 187 2.54 -7.76 -5.57
N PRO A 188 3.73 -8.25 -5.17
CA PRO A 188 4.86 -8.33 -6.10
C PRO A 188 4.62 -9.23 -7.32
N ALA A 189 3.75 -10.24 -7.18
CA ALA A 189 3.39 -11.19 -8.23
C ALA A 189 2.29 -10.67 -9.19
N LEU A 190 1.59 -9.60 -8.81
CA LEU A 190 0.51 -9.02 -9.60
C LEU A 190 1.00 -7.95 -10.59
N PRO A 191 0.32 -7.77 -11.73
CA PRO A 191 0.60 -6.66 -12.64
C PRO A 191 0.60 -5.31 -11.93
N HIS A 192 1.63 -4.50 -12.23
CA HIS A 192 1.86 -3.18 -11.62
C HIS A 192 2.02 -3.17 -10.10
N LYS A 193 2.14 -4.35 -9.48
CA LYS A 193 2.21 -4.55 -8.03
C LYS A 193 1.00 -4.02 -7.26
N ILE A 194 -0.16 -4.02 -7.91
CA ILE A 194 -1.42 -3.54 -7.33
C ILE A 194 -2.44 -4.68 -7.37
N GLY A 195 -3.09 -4.93 -6.24
CA GLY A 195 -4.22 -5.86 -6.11
C GLY A 195 -5.29 -5.27 -5.21
N VAL A 196 -6.54 -5.62 -5.49
CA VAL A 196 -7.68 -5.39 -4.59
C VAL A 196 -8.32 -6.72 -4.22
N THR A 197 -8.88 -6.80 -3.02
CA THR A 197 -9.56 -8.00 -2.53
C THR A 197 -10.83 -8.25 -3.33
N ALA A 198 -10.95 -9.43 -3.93
CA ALA A 198 -12.17 -9.88 -4.61
C ALA A 198 -12.93 -10.91 -3.77
N ASN A 199 -12.23 -11.75 -3.01
CA ASN A 199 -12.82 -12.65 -2.03
C ASN A 199 -11.86 -12.86 -0.86
N LEU A 200 -12.40 -12.96 0.34
CA LEU A 200 -11.69 -13.34 1.55
C LEU A 200 -12.60 -14.30 2.33
N ASN A 201 -12.11 -15.52 2.57
CA ASN A 201 -12.80 -16.52 3.37
C ASN A 201 -11.93 -16.85 4.59
N ILE A 202 -12.51 -16.81 5.79
CA ILE A 202 -11.80 -16.91 7.06
C ILE A 202 -12.48 -17.95 7.95
N ASP A 203 -11.68 -18.88 8.45
CA ASP A 203 -12.06 -19.80 9.51
C ASP A 203 -11.42 -19.35 10.84
N TYR A 204 -12.25 -18.97 11.81
CA TYR A 204 -11.79 -18.68 13.17
C TYR A 204 -11.67 -19.97 13.98
N ARG A 205 -10.45 -20.28 14.43
CA ARG A 205 -10.14 -21.55 15.11
C ARG A 205 -10.18 -21.43 16.62
N LYS A 206 -9.67 -20.33 17.18
CA LYS A 206 -9.56 -20.10 18.63
C LYS A 206 -9.74 -18.63 18.97
N PRO A 207 -10.24 -18.29 20.18
CA PRO A 207 -10.23 -16.91 20.68
C PRO A 207 -8.81 -16.35 20.73
N THR A 208 -8.63 -15.10 20.30
CA THR A 208 -7.32 -14.43 20.33
C THR A 208 -7.20 -13.57 21.58
N PRO A 209 -6.28 -13.88 22.50
CA PRO A 209 -6.04 -13.05 23.67
C PRO A 209 -5.54 -11.66 23.28
N ALA A 210 -6.03 -10.61 23.93
CA ALA A 210 -5.42 -9.29 23.87
C ALA A 210 -4.05 -9.27 24.56
N ASN A 211 -3.28 -8.20 24.33
CA ASN A 211 -1.93 -8.00 24.84
C ASN A 211 -0.98 -9.16 24.43
N SER A 212 -1.11 -9.60 23.18
CA SER A 212 -0.39 -10.76 22.65
C SER A 212 0.36 -10.43 21.36
N TYR A 213 1.36 -11.25 21.06
CA TYR A 213 2.13 -11.18 19.81
C TYR A 213 1.56 -12.18 18.82
N LEU A 214 1.15 -11.67 17.66
CA LEU A 214 0.57 -12.43 16.58
C LEU A 214 1.56 -12.55 15.43
N VAL A 215 1.65 -13.75 14.86
CA VAL A 215 2.43 -14.03 13.66
C VAL A 215 1.46 -14.37 12.55
N LEU A 216 1.46 -13.56 11.49
CA LEU A 216 0.73 -13.85 10.25
C LEU A 216 1.70 -14.48 9.26
N LYS A 217 1.32 -15.61 8.68
CA LYS A 217 2.06 -16.26 7.59
C LYS A 217 1.17 -16.36 6.36
N ALA A 218 1.70 -16.01 5.20
CA ALA A 218 0.97 -16.03 3.95
C ALA A 218 1.82 -16.66 2.83
N THR A 219 1.14 -17.31 1.89
CA THR A 219 1.73 -17.91 0.70
C THR A 219 0.84 -17.70 -0.51
N THR A 220 1.40 -17.13 -1.57
CA THR A 220 0.73 -17.05 -2.86
C THR A 220 0.75 -18.42 -3.52
N THR A 221 -0.42 -19.02 -3.69
CA THR A 221 -0.59 -20.40 -4.17
C THR A 221 -0.74 -20.50 -5.69
N LYS A 222 -1.27 -19.46 -6.32
CA LYS A 222 -1.50 -19.41 -7.76
C LYS A 222 -1.56 -17.98 -8.24
N VAL A 223 -1.00 -17.72 -9.42
CA VAL A 223 -1.16 -16.47 -10.16
C VAL A 223 -1.62 -16.80 -11.58
N ASP A 224 -2.68 -16.12 -12.04
CA ASP A 224 -3.23 -16.28 -13.39
C ASP A 224 -3.64 -14.90 -13.93
N GLY A 225 -2.76 -14.35 -14.77
CA GLY A 225 -2.91 -13.01 -15.35
C GLY A 225 -3.04 -11.92 -14.29
N ARG A 226 -4.26 -11.43 -14.06
CA ARG A 226 -4.56 -10.38 -13.07
C ARG A 226 -5.04 -10.92 -11.73
N LYS A 227 -5.09 -12.24 -11.53
CA LYS A 227 -5.64 -12.88 -10.33
C LYS A 227 -4.54 -13.56 -9.54
N ALA A 228 -4.54 -13.41 -8.22
CA ALA A 228 -3.68 -14.14 -7.31
C ALA A 228 -4.52 -14.79 -6.21
N TRP A 229 -4.26 -16.07 -5.94
CA TRP A 229 -4.86 -16.82 -4.83
C TRP A 229 -3.82 -16.98 -3.75
N VAL A 230 -4.17 -16.59 -2.54
CA VAL A 230 -3.27 -16.58 -1.38
C VAL A 230 -3.93 -17.36 -0.26
N LYS A 231 -3.15 -18.15 0.46
CA LYS A 231 -3.57 -18.75 1.73
C LYS A 231 -2.70 -18.21 2.85
N GLY A 232 -3.22 -18.20 4.05
CA GLY A 232 -2.42 -17.85 5.22
C GLY A 232 -3.20 -18.02 6.50
N HIS A 233 -2.53 -17.72 7.60
CA HIS A 233 -3.11 -17.84 8.93
C HIS A 233 -2.45 -16.87 9.89
N ILE A 234 -3.14 -16.61 10.99
CA ILE A 234 -2.61 -15.93 12.16
C ILE A 234 -2.44 -16.98 13.26
N GLU A 235 -1.25 -17.05 13.82
CA GLU A 235 -0.91 -17.85 14.99
C GLU A 235 -0.46 -16.96 16.15
N LEU A 236 -0.69 -17.45 17.37
CA LEU A 236 -0.04 -16.87 18.54
C LEU A 236 1.46 -17.15 18.45
N LEU A 237 2.29 -16.18 18.83
CA LEU A 237 3.73 -16.38 18.96
C LEU A 237 3.99 -17.60 19.86
N ALA A 238 4.54 -18.66 19.27
CA ALA A 238 4.90 -19.88 19.99
C ALA A 238 6.19 -19.67 20.77
N LYS A 239 6.30 -20.31 21.93
CA LYS A 239 7.59 -20.47 22.60
C LYS A 239 8.41 -21.52 21.86
N GLU A 240 9.73 -21.46 22.04
CA GLU A 240 10.64 -22.43 21.44
C GLU A 240 10.25 -23.87 21.83
N GLY A 241 10.14 -24.74 20.82
CA GLY A 241 9.70 -26.14 20.99
C GLY A 241 8.20 -26.36 21.13
N GLU A 242 7.37 -25.31 21.19
CA GLU A 242 5.91 -25.45 21.23
C GLU A 242 5.29 -25.47 19.83
N LYS A 243 4.16 -26.19 19.69
CA LYS A 243 3.39 -26.17 18.45
C LYS A 243 2.69 -24.81 18.30
N PRO A 244 2.71 -24.20 17.10
CA PRO A 244 1.98 -22.96 16.86
C PRO A 244 0.49 -23.11 17.14
N VAL A 245 -0.07 -22.13 17.84
CA VAL A 245 -1.51 -22.07 18.10
C VAL A 245 -2.16 -21.22 17.02
N ILE A 246 -2.75 -21.88 16.03
CA ILE A 246 -3.49 -21.21 14.96
C ILE A 246 -4.78 -20.61 15.54
N LEU A 247 -4.97 -19.32 15.32
CA LEU A 247 -6.10 -18.53 15.81
C LEU A 247 -7.15 -18.34 14.72
N ALA A 248 -6.70 -18.02 13.49
CA ALA A 248 -7.56 -17.89 12.32
C ALA A 248 -6.79 -18.28 11.05
N GLU A 249 -7.48 -18.91 10.10
CA GLU A 249 -6.94 -19.28 8.78
C GLU A 249 -7.75 -18.61 7.69
N ALA A 250 -7.13 -18.29 6.57
CA ALA A 250 -7.81 -17.66 5.46
C ALA A 250 -7.32 -18.10 4.09
N THR A 251 -8.24 -18.01 3.13
CA THR A 251 -7.95 -18.00 1.70
C THR A 251 -8.47 -16.70 1.10
N GLY A 252 -7.70 -16.13 0.18
CA GLY A 252 -8.02 -14.87 -0.46
C GLY A 252 -7.80 -14.91 -1.97
N LEU A 253 -8.66 -14.20 -2.70
CA LEU A 253 -8.50 -13.91 -4.12
C LEU A 253 -8.29 -12.40 -4.27
N PHE A 254 -7.16 -12.03 -4.85
CA PHE A 254 -6.80 -10.65 -5.14
C PHE A 254 -6.73 -10.44 -6.65
N VAL A 255 -7.18 -9.27 -7.10
CA VAL A 255 -7.27 -8.94 -8.53
C VAL A 255 -6.63 -7.60 -8.81
N SER A 256 -5.69 -7.56 -9.76
CA SER A 256 -5.14 -6.32 -10.28
C SER A 256 -6.20 -5.57 -11.12
N PRO A 257 -6.55 -4.32 -10.78
CA PRO A 257 -7.50 -3.52 -11.56
C PRO A 257 -7.03 -3.32 -13.01
N LYS A 258 -7.97 -3.31 -13.97
CA LYS A 258 -7.63 -3.10 -15.40
C LYS A 258 -6.91 -1.76 -15.65
N TYR A 259 -7.19 -0.77 -14.81
CA TYR A 259 -6.64 0.58 -14.90
C TYR A 259 -5.44 0.80 -13.97
N ALA A 260 -4.85 -0.27 -13.42
CA ALA A 260 -3.73 -0.17 -12.47
C ALA A 260 -2.52 0.60 -13.05
N ALA A 261 -2.30 0.55 -14.37
CA ALA A 261 -1.27 1.33 -15.05
C ALA A 261 -1.45 2.86 -14.92
N MET A 262 -2.68 3.33 -14.68
CA MET A 262 -3.02 4.74 -14.52
C MET A 262 -3.16 5.17 -13.05
N MET A 263 -3.02 4.23 -12.11
CA MET A 263 -3.11 4.53 -10.69
C MET A 263 -1.75 5.03 -10.16
N PRO A 264 -1.73 6.05 -9.28
CA PRO A 264 -0.52 6.43 -8.56
C PRO A 264 0.04 5.24 -7.79
N ARG A 265 1.36 5.01 -7.87
CA ARG A 265 2.02 3.98 -7.05
C ARG A 265 2.08 4.46 -5.61
N ILE A 266 1.41 3.72 -4.72
CA ILE A 266 1.39 3.97 -3.28
C ILE A 266 2.30 2.90 -2.66
N ALA A 267 3.62 3.17 -2.69
CA ALA A 267 4.73 2.35 -2.16
C ALA A 267 5.00 0.96 -2.77
#